data_AF-A0A6P0XWP4-F1
#
_entry.id   AF-A0A6P0XWP4-F1
#
_cell.length_a   1.000
_cell.length_b   1.000
_cell.length_c   1.000
_cell.angle_alpha   90.00
_cell.angle_beta   90.00
_cell.angle_gamma   90.00
#
_symmetry.space_group_name_H-M   'P 1'
#
loop_
_entity.id
_entity.type
_entity.pdbx_description
1 polymer ?
#
loop_
_entity_poly.entity_id
_entity_poly.type
_entity_poly.pdbx_seq_one_letter_code
_entity_poly.pdbx_strand_id
1 'polypeptide(L)'
;MGKFAEKLASATPARQRAMLGNIHTLVESNKLEKYYKLLTNFDFLAAKVQHPDFGVQALIEDYDLIYENNEKVKTLRLIQGVLRLSAHILVKNANELAGQLSARLLYFDAPEIKNLLQQISEAKNSCLLSLTPSLSPPNGNLISTLSGHLDSVNAVAVTTDGKFVVSGSSDRTV
;
A
#
# COMPACT_ATOMS: atom_id res chain seq x y z
N MET A 1 7.88 -13.68 12.71
CA MET A 1 8.14 -12.23 12.85
C MET A 1 9.49 -11.98 12.22
N GLY A 2 9.58 -11.11 11.23
CA GLY A 2 10.84 -10.79 10.59
C GLY A 2 11.71 -9.88 11.46
N LYS A 3 12.99 -9.77 11.11
CA LYS A 3 13.98 -8.93 11.82
C LYS A 3 13.57 -7.45 11.91
N PHE A 4 12.73 -6.96 10.99
CA PHE A 4 12.21 -5.59 11.02
C PHE A 4 11.14 -5.42 12.10
N ALA A 5 10.17 -6.34 12.18
CA ALA A 5 9.12 -6.31 13.18
C ALA A 5 9.69 -6.34 14.62
N GLU A 6 10.68 -7.19 14.89
CA GLU A 6 11.34 -7.26 16.20
C GLU A 6 12.04 -5.94 16.58
N LYS A 7 12.71 -5.32 15.60
CA LYS A 7 13.40 -4.05 15.79
C LYS A 7 12.41 -2.89 16.00
N LEU A 8 11.27 -2.93 15.32
CA LEU A 8 10.21 -1.94 15.48
C LEU A 8 9.54 -2.09 16.85
N ALA A 9 9.23 -3.32 17.28
CA ALA A 9 8.59 -3.62 18.55
C ALA A 9 9.44 -3.21 19.77
N SER A 10 10.77 -3.30 19.66
CA SER A 10 11.71 -2.89 20.72
C SER A 10 12.07 -1.40 20.70
N ALA A 11 11.57 -0.63 19.74
CA ALA A 11 11.85 0.80 19.60
C ALA A 11 10.86 1.69 20.37
N THR A 12 11.31 2.87 20.82
CA THR A 12 10.43 3.90 21.39
C THR A 12 9.44 4.43 20.34
N PRO A 13 8.27 4.99 20.73
CA PRO A 13 7.29 5.52 19.78
C PRO A 13 7.87 6.55 18.79
N ALA A 14 8.71 7.47 19.29
CA ALA A 14 9.40 8.44 18.44
C ALA A 14 10.32 7.77 17.40
N ARG A 15 10.99 6.69 17.80
CA ARG A 15 11.86 5.91 16.91
C ARG A 15 11.06 5.06 15.92
N GLN A 16 9.92 4.50 16.33
CA GLN A 16 8.99 3.82 15.42
C GLN A 16 8.49 4.78 14.34
N ARG A 17 8.04 5.98 14.73
CA ARG A 17 7.63 7.03 13.79
C ARG A 17 8.75 7.40 12.82
N ALA A 18 9.98 7.60 13.30
CA ALA A 18 11.13 7.89 12.44
C ALA A 18 11.48 6.73 11.49
N MET A 19 11.36 5.48 11.95
CA MET A 19 11.61 4.29 11.11
C MET A 19 10.60 4.15 9.97
N LEU A 20 9.35 4.59 10.17
CA LEU A 20 8.28 4.51 9.17
C LEU A 20 8.18 5.77 8.30
N GLY A 21 8.57 6.94 8.80
CA GLY A 21 8.43 8.23 8.10
C GLY A 21 9.60 8.63 7.20
N ASN A 22 10.80 8.11 7.43
CA ASN A 22 12.02 8.64 6.79
C ASN A 22 12.30 8.09 5.38
N ILE A 23 11.29 7.67 4.62
CA ILE A 23 11.50 7.09 3.28
C ILE A 23 12.07 8.12 2.31
N HIS A 24 11.56 9.36 2.31
CA HIS A 24 12.07 10.47 1.48
C HIS A 24 13.58 10.67 1.65
N THR A 25 14.06 10.64 2.90
CA THR A 25 15.49 10.82 3.21
C THR A 25 16.38 9.73 2.61
N LEU A 26 15.85 8.53 2.35
CA LEU A 26 16.59 7.45 1.70
C LEU A 26 16.79 7.76 0.22
N VAL A 27 15.80 8.37 -0.43
CA VAL A 27 15.89 8.77 -1.84
C VAL A 27 16.85 9.96 -1.98
N GLU A 28 16.71 10.99 -1.14
CA GLU A 28 17.62 12.14 -1.12
C GLU A 28 19.09 11.77 -0.86
N SER A 29 19.31 10.77 0.01
CA SER A 29 20.66 10.26 0.30
C SER A 29 21.14 9.17 -0.67
N ASN A 30 20.43 8.97 -1.78
CA ASN A 30 20.74 7.98 -2.83
C ASN A 30 20.88 6.52 -2.32
N LYS A 31 20.17 6.17 -1.25
CA LYS A 31 20.16 4.83 -0.64
C LYS A 31 19.05 3.97 -1.23
N LEU A 32 19.02 3.86 -2.56
CA LEU A 32 17.93 3.24 -3.30
C LEU A 32 17.72 1.76 -2.95
N GLU A 33 18.79 0.99 -2.73
CA GLU A 33 18.66 -0.42 -2.33
C GLU A 33 17.90 -0.61 -1.02
N LYS A 34 18.09 0.31 -0.06
CA LYS A 34 17.36 0.28 1.20
C LYS A 34 15.90 0.71 1.01
N TYR A 35 15.65 1.67 0.14
CA TYR A 35 14.31 2.10 -0.26
C TYR A 35 13.53 0.92 -0.88
N TYR A 36 14.09 0.25 -1.89
CA TYR A 36 13.47 -0.92 -2.53
C TYR A 36 13.18 -2.02 -1.51
N LYS A 37 14.16 -2.34 -0.66
CA LYS A 37 14.01 -3.40 0.34
C LYS A 37 12.91 -3.11 1.37
N LEU A 38 12.71 -1.85 1.77
CA LEU A 38 11.65 -1.48 2.70
C LEU A 38 10.28 -1.58 2.05
N LEU A 39 10.14 -1.07 0.82
CA LEU A 39 8.87 -1.11 0.10
C LEU A 39 8.49 -2.52 -0.40
N THR A 40 9.40 -3.50 -0.35
CA THR A 40 9.09 -4.92 -0.59
C THR A 40 9.09 -5.76 0.70
N ASN A 41 9.07 -5.13 1.88
CA ASN A 41 9.08 -5.84 3.17
C ASN A 41 7.70 -5.80 3.82
N PHE A 42 7.08 -6.98 4.00
CA PHE A 42 5.71 -7.05 4.52
C PHE A 42 5.56 -6.45 5.92
N ASP A 43 6.51 -6.70 6.83
CA ASP A 43 6.47 -6.14 8.19
C ASP A 43 6.46 -4.60 8.17
N PHE A 44 7.26 -3.99 7.28
CA PHE A 44 7.28 -2.54 7.09
C PHE A 44 5.94 -2.02 6.55
N LEU A 45 5.42 -2.65 5.48
CA LEU A 45 4.15 -2.24 4.88
C LEU A 45 3.01 -2.33 5.90
N ALA A 46 2.89 -3.47 6.61
CA ALA A 46 1.88 -3.69 7.63
C ALA A 46 2.02 -2.68 8.77
N ALA A 47 3.24 -2.46 9.27
CA ALA A 47 3.48 -1.49 10.33
C ALA A 47 3.09 -0.06 9.92
N LYS A 48 3.43 0.36 8.69
CA LYS A 48 3.10 1.72 8.22
C LYS A 48 1.60 1.92 8.01
N VAL A 49 0.91 0.92 7.46
CA VAL A 49 -0.56 0.97 7.25
C VAL A 49 -1.31 0.98 8.59
N GLN A 50 -0.82 0.26 9.61
CA GLN A 50 -1.45 0.19 10.93
C GLN A 50 -1.11 1.37 11.84
N HIS A 51 -0.13 2.20 11.47
CA HIS A 51 0.34 3.29 12.33
C HIS A 51 -0.62 4.49 12.30
N PRO A 52 -0.98 5.07 13.47
CA PRO A 52 -1.97 6.15 13.56
C PRO A 52 -1.58 7.43 12.82
N ASP A 53 -0.28 7.74 12.76
CA ASP A 53 0.24 8.94 12.11
C ASP A 53 0.43 8.82 10.58
N PHE A 54 0.28 7.61 10.01
CA PHE A 54 0.56 7.35 8.60
C PHE A 54 -0.67 6.78 7.89
N GLY A 55 -0.80 5.46 7.88
CA GLY A 55 -1.85 4.77 7.13
C GLY A 55 -1.47 4.46 5.67
N VAL A 56 -2.43 3.92 4.93
CA VAL A 56 -2.24 3.45 3.55
C VAL A 56 -1.87 4.59 2.59
N GLN A 57 -2.41 5.79 2.79
CA GLN A 57 -2.15 6.93 1.90
C GLN A 57 -0.70 7.39 1.97
N ALA A 58 -0.17 7.58 3.17
CA ALA A 58 1.24 7.91 3.38
C ALA A 58 2.18 6.82 2.83
N LEU A 59 1.76 5.55 2.88
CA LEU A 59 2.51 4.47 2.25
C LEU A 59 2.44 4.55 0.71
N ILE A 60 1.29 4.85 0.10
CA ILE A 60 1.17 5.02 -1.36
C ILE A 60 2.09 6.12 -1.87
N GLU A 61 2.18 7.23 -1.14
CA GLU A 61 3.03 8.39 -1.46
C GLU A 61 4.52 8.04 -1.41
N ASP A 62 4.94 7.12 -0.54
CA ASP A 62 6.33 6.65 -0.52
C ASP A 62 6.76 6.06 -1.88
N TYR A 63 5.84 5.41 -2.60
CA TYR A 63 6.13 4.81 -3.91
C TYR A 63 6.21 5.85 -5.04
N ASP A 64 5.68 7.06 -4.83
CA ASP A 64 5.71 8.14 -5.81
C ASP A 64 7.02 8.93 -5.79
N LEU A 65 7.97 8.57 -4.91
CA LEU A 65 9.26 9.26 -4.76
C LEU A 65 10.24 9.01 -5.92
N ILE A 66 10.03 7.97 -6.74
CA ILE A 66 10.92 7.59 -7.84
C ILE A 66 10.13 7.37 -9.15
N TYR A 67 10.68 7.90 -10.25
CA TYR A 67 10.08 7.85 -11.60
C TYR A 67 10.95 7.13 -12.65
N GLU A 68 11.88 6.29 -12.22
CA GLU A 68 12.76 5.55 -13.12
C GLU A 68 12.03 4.40 -13.85
N ASN A 69 12.36 4.18 -15.11
CA ASN A 69 11.85 3.06 -15.89
C ASN A 69 12.77 1.84 -15.77
N ASN A 70 12.76 1.20 -14.61
CA ASN A 70 13.51 -0.02 -14.34
C ASN A 70 12.60 -1.13 -13.76
N GLU A 71 13.04 -2.39 -13.82
CA GLU A 71 12.23 -3.54 -13.38
C GLU A 71 11.85 -3.48 -11.88
N LYS A 72 12.75 -2.99 -11.01
CA LYS A 72 12.44 -2.84 -9.58
C LYS A 72 11.31 -1.82 -9.36
N VAL A 73 11.35 -0.68 -10.06
CA VAL A 73 10.32 0.35 -9.98
C VAL A 73 9.01 -0.16 -10.57
N LYS A 74 9.02 -0.91 -11.68
CA LYS A 74 7.80 -1.57 -12.20
C LYS A 74 7.17 -2.49 -11.16
N THR A 75 7.98 -3.30 -10.47
CA THR A 75 7.49 -4.15 -9.37
C THR A 75 6.92 -3.33 -8.21
N LEU A 76 7.59 -2.25 -7.81
CA LEU A 76 7.06 -1.31 -6.81
C LEU A 76 5.73 -0.71 -7.26
N ARG A 77 5.56 -0.34 -8.54
CA ARG A 77 4.30 0.19 -9.07
C ARG A 77 3.17 -0.84 -9.02
N LEU A 78 3.45 -2.14 -9.18
CA LEU A 78 2.44 -3.19 -8.99
C LEU A 78 1.97 -3.24 -7.53
N ILE A 79 2.90 -3.19 -6.57
CA ILE A 79 2.54 -3.16 -5.14
C ILE A 79 1.76 -1.89 -4.81
N GLN A 80 2.21 -0.73 -5.31
CA GLN A 80 1.51 0.55 -5.18
C GLN A 80 0.09 0.47 -5.75
N GLY A 81 -0.10 -0.14 -6.92
CA GLY A 81 -1.41 -0.33 -7.52
C GLY A 81 -2.33 -1.17 -6.65
N VAL A 82 -1.82 -2.20 -5.97
CA VAL A 82 -2.61 -2.95 -4.99
C VAL A 82 -3.04 -2.06 -3.83
N LEU A 83 -2.13 -1.24 -3.30
CA LEU A 83 -2.46 -0.30 -2.21
C LEU A 83 -3.54 0.71 -2.65
N ARG A 84 -3.45 1.26 -3.86
CA ARG A 84 -4.45 2.17 -4.42
C ARG A 84 -5.83 1.52 -4.62
N LEU A 85 -5.85 0.28 -5.10
CA LEU A 85 -7.07 -0.52 -5.28
C LEU A 85 -7.72 -0.91 -3.95
N SER A 86 -6.92 -1.10 -2.91
CA SER A 86 -7.38 -1.57 -1.59
C SER A 86 -7.48 -0.46 -0.54
N ALA A 87 -7.13 0.79 -0.86
CA ALA A 87 -7.09 1.89 0.10
C ALA A 87 -8.39 2.03 0.90
N HIS A 88 -9.54 2.03 0.23
CA HIS A 88 -10.86 2.10 0.87
C HIS A 88 -11.17 0.94 1.83
N ILE A 89 -10.54 -0.21 1.67
CA ILE A 89 -10.65 -1.38 2.55
C ILE A 89 -9.66 -1.22 3.71
N LEU A 90 -8.41 -0.86 3.41
CA LEU A 90 -7.32 -0.76 4.38
C LEU A 90 -7.51 0.38 5.38
N VAL A 91 -8.19 1.46 4.99
CA VAL A 91 -8.60 2.54 5.91
C VAL A 91 -9.58 2.02 6.96
N LYS A 92 -10.47 1.09 6.60
CA LYS A 92 -11.45 0.49 7.53
C LYS A 92 -10.84 -0.64 8.35
N ASN A 93 -10.02 -1.47 7.72
CA ASN A 93 -9.36 -2.61 8.36
C ASN A 93 -7.96 -2.84 7.75
N ALA A 94 -6.94 -2.34 8.43
CA ALA A 94 -5.55 -2.49 8.03
C ALA A 94 -5.05 -3.95 8.02
N ASN A 95 -5.72 -4.86 8.73
CA ASN A 95 -5.34 -6.27 8.78
C ASN A 95 -5.62 -7.01 7.46
N GLU A 96 -6.45 -6.45 6.58
CA GLU A 96 -6.73 -7.00 5.25
C GLU A 96 -5.53 -6.91 4.29
N LEU A 97 -4.47 -6.18 4.63
CA LEU A 97 -3.32 -5.95 3.75
C LEU A 97 -2.75 -7.24 3.14
N ALA A 98 -2.58 -8.28 3.94
CA ALA A 98 -2.10 -9.59 3.48
C ALA A 98 -3.03 -10.22 2.43
N GLY A 99 -4.34 -10.20 2.68
CA GLY A 99 -5.34 -10.70 1.75
C GLY A 99 -5.37 -9.91 0.45
N GLN A 100 -5.33 -8.58 0.55
CA GLN A 100 -5.35 -7.68 -0.62
C GLN A 100 -4.10 -7.84 -1.51
N LEU A 101 -2.92 -8.03 -0.90
CA LEU A 101 -1.66 -8.30 -1.59
C LEU A 101 -1.66 -9.68 -2.24
N SER A 102 -1.99 -10.75 -1.49
CA SER A 102 -2.00 -12.12 -2.02
C SER A 102 -2.99 -12.29 -3.16
N ALA A 103 -4.22 -11.77 -3.03
CA ALA A 103 -5.26 -11.93 -4.05
C ALA A 103 -4.99 -11.22 -5.39
N ARG A 104 -4.15 -10.18 -5.41
CA ARG A 104 -3.87 -9.36 -6.59
C ARG A 104 -2.48 -9.52 -7.18
N LEU A 105 -1.49 -9.94 -6.39
CA LEU A 105 -0.11 -10.06 -6.86
C LEU A 105 0.22 -11.43 -7.45
N LEU A 106 -0.62 -12.45 -7.24
CA LEU A 106 -0.41 -13.80 -7.80
C LEU A 106 -0.38 -13.86 -9.34
N TYR A 107 -0.80 -12.79 -10.04
CA TYR A 107 -0.67 -12.69 -11.49
C TYR A 107 0.76 -12.46 -11.99
N PHE A 108 1.71 -12.09 -11.13
CA PHE A 108 3.03 -11.59 -11.53
C PHE A 108 4.17 -12.47 -11.04
N ASP A 109 5.16 -12.70 -11.90
CA ASP A 109 6.26 -13.63 -11.65
C ASP A 109 7.54 -12.99 -11.08
N ALA A 110 7.48 -11.71 -10.68
CA ALA A 110 8.65 -10.97 -10.21
C ALA A 110 9.23 -11.57 -8.91
N PRO A 111 10.57 -11.68 -8.76
CA PRO A 111 11.19 -12.30 -7.60
C PRO A 111 10.89 -11.55 -6.29
N GLU A 112 10.79 -10.22 -6.33
CA GLU A 112 10.42 -9.41 -5.17
C GLU A 112 8.96 -9.66 -4.76
N ILE A 113 8.05 -9.89 -5.72
CA ILE A 113 6.66 -10.24 -5.45
C ILE A 113 6.58 -11.62 -4.79
N LYS A 114 7.29 -12.63 -5.34
CA LYS A 114 7.35 -13.97 -4.75
C LYS A 114 7.86 -13.93 -3.31
N ASN A 115 8.93 -13.17 -3.06
CA ASN A 115 9.48 -12.98 -1.72
C ASN A 115 8.48 -12.27 -0.79
N LEU A 116 7.78 -11.23 -1.26
CA LEU A 116 6.76 -10.55 -0.47
C LEU A 116 5.60 -11.50 -0.11
N LEU A 117 5.12 -12.30 -1.07
CA LEU A 117 4.08 -13.31 -0.84
C LEU A 117 4.55 -14.41 0.13
N GLN A 118 5.82 -14.81 0.04
CA GLN A 118 6.42 -15.74 0.99
C GLN A 118 6.44 -15.14 2.42
N GLN A 119 6.89 -13.89 2.59
CA GLN A 119 6.87 -13.20 3.89
C GLN A 119 5.46 -13.14 4.49
N ILE A 120 4.44 -12.92 3.64
CA ILE A 120 3.04 -12.92 4.04
C ILE A 120 2.61 -14.31 4.53
N SER A 121 3.01 -15.38 3.82
CA SER A 121 2.67 -16.76 4.21
C SER A 121 3.30 -17.20 5.53
N GLU A 122 4.45 -16.65 5.87
CA GLU A 122 5.19 -16.93 7.10
C GLU A 122 4.77 -16.02 8.27
N ALA A 123 3.90 -15.03 8.01
CA ALA A 123 3.42 -14.14 9.05
C ALA A 123 2.54 -14.91 10.04
N LYS A 124 2.89 -14.84 11.33
CA LYS A 124 2.25 -15.61 12.43
C LYS A 124 0.77 -15.29 12.67
N ASN A 125 0.21 -14.31 11.97
CA ASN A 125 -1.15 -13.85 12.18
C ASN A 125 -1.99 -14.56 11.12
N SER A 126 -2.89 -15.45 11.53
CA SER A 126 -3.79 -16.21 10.64
C SER A 126 -4.48 -15.32 9.62
N CYS A 127 -3.88 -15.14 8.45
CA CYS A 127 -4.45 -14.41 7.33
C CYS A 127 -5.14 -15.41 6.40
N LEU A 128 -6.31 -15.05 5.89
CA LEU A 128 -6.89 -15.77 4.76
C LEU A 128 -6.08 -15.40 3.52
N LEU A 129 -5.22 -16.33 3.08
CA LEU A 129 -4.41 -16.16 1.88
C LEU A 129 -5.14 -16.74 0.70
N SER A 130 -5.26 -15.95 -0.36
CA SER A 130 -5.75 -16.47 -1.63
C SER A 130 -4.70 -17.41 -2.22
N LEU A 131 -5.11 -18.60 -2.65
CA LEU A 131 -4.26 -19.55 -3.38
C LEU A 131 -4.31 -19.32 -4.89
N THR A 132 -5.32 -18.60 -5.37
CA THR A 132 -5.52 -18.24 -6.75
C THR A 132 -5.72 -16.72 -6.86
N PRO A 133 -5.30 -16.10 -7.98
CA PRO A 133 -5.65 -14.71 -8.25
C PRO A 133 -7.17 -14.55 -8.26
N SER A 134 -7.71 -13.69 -7.39
CA SER A 134 -9.16 -13.62 -7.11
C SER A 134 -9.72 -12.19 -7.13
N LEU A 135 -8.86 -11.18 -7.18
CA LEU A 135 -9.23 -9.77 -7.26
C LEU A 135 -8.63 -9.10 -8.51
N SER A 136 -9.18 -7.93 -8.88
CA SER A 136 -8.71 -7.16 -10.04
C SER A 136 -7.21 -6.85 -9.93
N PRO A 137 -6.42 -7.11 -10.98
CA PRO A 137 -4.98 -6.89 -10.93
C PRO A 137 -4.64 -5.38 -10.94
N PRO A 138 -3.50 -4.98 -10.34
CA PRO A 138 -3.07 -3.59 -10.17
C PRO A 138 -2.63 -2.90 -11.47
N ASN A 139 -2.51 -3.62 -12.58
CA ASN A 139 -2.15 -3.10 -13.91
C ASN A 139 -3.36 -2.99 -14.86
N GLY A 140 -4.58 -3.16 -14.35
CA GLY A 140 -5.81 -2.98 -15.11
C GLY A 140 -6.26 -1.52 -15.22
N ASN A 141 -7.46 -1.31 -15.77
CA ASN A 141 -8.04 0.03 -15.94
C ASN A 141 -8.52 0.67 -14.63
N LEU A 142 -8.83 -0.14 -13.62
CA LEU A 142 -9.22 0.35 -12.30
C LEU A 142 -7.96 0.76 -11.54
N ILE A 143 -7.85 2.05 -11.22
CA ILE A 143 -6.69 2.60 -10.50
C ILE A 143 -6.99 2.74 -9.01
N SER A 144 -8.18 3.23 -8.66
CA SER A 144 -8.61 3.41 -7.27
C SER A 144 -10.14 3.41 -7.17
N THR A 145 -10.64 3.14 -5.97
CA THR A 145 -12.05 3.20 -5.62
C THR A 145 -12.23 4.26 -4.55
N LEU A 146 -12.99 5.30 -4.85
CA LEU A 146 -13.41 6.30 -3.89
C LEU A 146 -14.72 5.83 -3.26
N SER A 147 -14.73 5.66 -1.94
CA SER A 147 -15.91 5.24 -1.18
C SER A 147 -16.11 6.16 0.01
N GLY A 148 -17.35 6.47 0.36
CA GLY A 148 -17.68 7.31 1.51
C GLY A 148 -19.17 7.61 1.60
N HIS A 149 -19.81 7.83 0.45
CA HIS A 149 -21.25 8.02 0.38
C HIS A 149 -22.03 6.77 0.80
N LEU A 150 -23.15 7.01 1.49
CA LEU A 150 -24.06 5.99 2.00
C LEU A 150 -25.25 5.73 1.07
N ASP A 151 -25.41 6.56 0.03
CA ASP A 151 -26.43 6.44 -0.99
C ASP A 151 -25.84 6.78 -2.38
N SER A 152 -26.67 6.64 -3.42
CA SER A 152 -26.34 6.81 -4.83
C SER A 152 -25.59 8.10 -5.10
N VAL A 153 -24.43 7.98 -5.75
CA VAL A 153 -23.67 9.13 -6.25
C VAL A 153 -24.32 9.60 -7.55
N ASN A 154 -24.84 10.82 -7.53
CA ASN A 154 -25.59 11.40 -8.64
C ASN A 154 -24.72 12.33 -9.51
N ALA A 155 -23.60 12.83 -8.97
CA ALA A 155 -22.70 13.73 -9.67
C ALA A 155 -21.25 13.53 -9.25
N VAL A 156 -20.33 13.73 -10.20
CA VAL A 156 -18.87 13.76 -9.97
C VAL A 156 -18.27 14.88 -10.82
N ALA A 157 -17.38 15.68 -10.24
CA ALA A 157 -16.62 16.71 -10.92
C ALA A 157 -15.14 16.61 -10.55
N VAL A 158 -14.25 16.90 -11.50
CA VAL A 158 -12.80 16.98 -11.28
C VAL A 158 -12.41 18.45 -11.33
N THR A 159 -11.56 18.89 -10.41
CA THR A 159 -11.04 20.27 -10.46
C THR A 159 -10.20 20.49 -11.70
N THR A 160 -10.12 21.75 -12.15
CA THR A 160 -9.39 22.12 -13.37
C THR A 160 -7.89 21.81 -13.30
N ASP A 161 -7.32 21.77 -12.09
CA ASP A 161 -5.94 21.35 -11.83
C ASP A 161 -5.76 19.83 -11.72
N GLY A 162 -6.84 19.06 -11.80
CA GLY A 162 -6.84 17.59 -11.71
C GLY A 162 -6.51 17.03 -10.33
N LYS A 163 -6.40 17.88 -9.29
CA LYS A 163 -5.96 17.45 -7.95
C LYS A 163 -7.06 16.92 -7.07
N PHE A 164 -8.30 17.35 -7.30
CA PHE A 164 -9.44 16.97 -6.47
C PHE A 164 -10.58 16.43 -7.32
N VAL A 165 -11.29 15.50 -6.72
CA VAL A 165 -12.57 14.99 -7.21
C VAL A 165 -13.61 15.35 -6.16
N VAL A 166 -14.71 15.95 -6.60
CA VAL A 166 -15.86 16.28 -5.77
C VAL A 166 -17.01 15.41 -6.21
N SER A 167 -17.65 14.73 -5.28
CA SER A 167 -18.82 13.88 -5.52
C SER A 167 -20.06 14.50 -4.88
N GLY A 168 -21.25 14.14 -5.35
CA GLY A 168 -22.51 14.52 -4.72
C GLY A 168 -23.45 13.33 -4.66
N SER A 169 -24.05 13.07 -3.50
CA SER A 169 -24.87 11.88 -3.25
C SER A 169 -26.27 12.20 -2.74
N SER A 170 -27.20 11.27 -2.97
CA SER A 170 -28.55 11.24 -2.36
C SER A 170 -28.52 11.21 -0.83
N ASP A 171 -27.38 10.86 -0.21
CA ASP A 171 -27.19 10.91 1.25
C ASP A 171 -27.06 12.33 1.82
N ARG A 172 -27.19 13.35 0.97
CA ARG A 172 -27.09 14.79 1.28
C ARG A 172 -25.68 15.23 1.67
N THR A 173 -24.65 14.53 1.20
CA THR A 173 -23.23 14.87 1.39
C THR A 173 -22.49 15.11 0.06
N VAL A 174 -21.31 15.71 0.19
CA VAL A 174 -20.34 16.02 -0.88
C VAL A 174 -19.04 15.28 -0.60
#